data_AF-A0A1H3HY33-F1
#
_entry.id   AF-A0A1H3HY33-F1
#
_cell.length_a   1.000
_cell.length_b   1.000
_cell.length_c   1.000
_cell.angle_alpha   90.00
_cell.angle_beta   90.00
_cell.angle_gamma   90.00
#
_symmetry.space_group_name_H-M   'P 1'
#
loop_
_entity.id
_entity.type
_entity.pdbx_description
1 polymer ?
#
loop_
_entity_poly.entity_id
_entity_poly.type
_entity_poly.pdbx_seq_one_letter_code
_entity_poly.pdbx_strand_id
1 'polypeptide(L)'
;MQELRVVGVRVELPGNQPILLLKEAQGERYLPIWIGAVEAAAIAFEQQGVRPARPMTHDLLREVVTALGASLQAVHITEMRDGIYIAELLFGNERTVSARPSDAVALAVRTGAPIYGAEALLDEVGIEIPDEQEDEVEKFREFLDNISPEDFGAGSGSAGRPDPEG
;
A
#
# COMPACT_ATOMS: atom_id res chain seq x y z
N MET A 1 8.39 -12.12 4.96
CA MET A 1 8.14 -11.11 3.94
C MET A 1 7.20 -11.73 2.94
N GLN A 2 6.06 -11.09 2.68
CA GLN A 2 5.07 -11.54 1.70
C GLN A 2 5.05 -10.57 0.54
N GLU A 3 5.03 -11.08 -0.69
CA GLU A 3 4.95 -10.24 -1.88
C GLU A 3 3.59 -9.57 -1.94
N LEU A 4 3.58 -8.27 -2.25
CA LEU A 4 2.38 -7.45 -2.35
C LEU A 4 2.19 -6.95 -3.77
N ARG A 5 0.94 -6.87 -4.21
CA ARG A 5 0.52 -6.29 -5.48
C ARG A 5 -0.24 -5.00 -5.24
N VAL A 6 0.03 -3.98 -6.04
CA VAL A 6 -0.72 -2.73 -6.00
C VAL A 6 -2.08 -2.94 -6.67
N VAL A 7 -3.15 -2.99 -5.88
CA VAL A 7 -4.53 -3.05 -6.38
C VAL A 7 -4.93 -1.70 -6.96
N GLY A 8 -4.50 -0.62 -6.31
CA GLY A 8 -4.63 0.74 -6.81
C GLY A 8 -4.81 1.76 -5.70
N VAL A 9 -5.11 2.98 -6.12
CA VAL A 9 -5.46 4.08 -5.21
C VAL A 9 -6.97 4.31 -5.24
N ARG A 10 -7.58 4.49 -4.07
CA ARG A 10 -9.00 4.80 -3.88
C ARG A 10 -9.15 6.09 -3.09
N VAL A 11 -10.33 6.67 -3.12
CA VAL A 11 -10.66 7.88 -2.36
C VAL A 11 -11.86 7.54 -1.49
N GLU A 12 -11.69 7.62 -0.18
CA GLU A 12 -12.73 7.40 0.81
C GLU A 12 -13.69 8.59 0.83
N LEU A 13 -15.01 8.36 0.94
CA LEU A 13 -16.02 9.40 1.06
C LEU A 13 -16.66 9.34 2.46
N PRO A 14 -17.00 10.49 3.09
CA PRO A 14 -16.91 11.87 2.58
C PRO A 14 -15.55 12.55 2.81
N GLY A 15 -14.62 11.91 3.51
CA GLY A 15 -13.33 12.50 3.91
C GLY A 15 -12.42 12.89 2.75
N ASN A 16 -12.67 12.34 1.57
CA ASN A 16 -11.91 12.55 0.33
C ASN A 16 -10.41 12.27 0.51
N GLN A 17 -10.08 11.32 1.39
CA GLN A 17 -8.72 10.91 1.70
C GLN A 17 -8.32 9.73 0.81
N PRO A 18 -7.17 9.81 0.11
CA PRO A 18 -6.70 8.69 -0.71
C PRO A 18 -6.16 7.53 0.13
N ILE A 19 -6.53 6.31 -0.27
CA ILE A 19 -6.04 5.06 0.29
C ILE A 19 -5.28 4.30 -0.81
N LEU A 20 -4.02 3.97 -0.53
CA LEU A 20 -3.25 3.01 -1.30
C LEU A 20 -3.61 1.60 -0.82
N LEU A 21 -4.05 0.75 -1.75
CA LEU A 21 -4.41 -0.62 -1.44
C LEU A 21 -3.41 -1.60 -2.05
N LEU A 22 -2.82 -2.41 -1.18
CA LEU A 22 -1.91 -3.50 -1.53
C LEU A 22 -2.58 -4.83 -1.15
N LYS A 23 -2.50 -5.87 -2.01
CA LYS A 23 -2.98 -7.23 -1.72
C LYS A 23 -1.79 -8.18 -1.66
N GLU A 24 -1.78 -9.13 -0.72
CA GLU A 24 -0.85 -10.26 -0.78
C GLU A 24 -0.96 -11.01 -2.11
N ALA A 25 0.18 -11.34 -2.70
CA ALA A 25 0.21 -12.05 -3.98
C ALA A 25 -0.22 -13.52 -3.84
N GLN A 26 -0.03 -14.10 -2.65
CA GLN A 26 -0.34 -15.50 -2.31
C GLN A 26 -1.11 -15.59 -0.97
N GLY A 27 -2.10 -14.73 -0.79
CA GLY A 27 -2.94 -14.68 0.41
C GLY A 27 -4.14 -13.75 0.22
N GLU A 28 -5.02 -13.73 1.22
CA GLU A 28 -6.26 -12.93 1.18
C GLU A 28 -6.15 -11.61 1.96
N ARG A 29 -4.97 -11.30 2.50
CA ARG A 29 -4.77 -10.06 3.26
C ARG A 29 -4.52 -8.88 2.34
N TYR A 30 -5.17 -7.77 2.70
CA TYR A 30 -4.95 -6.46 2.13
C TYR A 30 -4.24 -5.58 3.16
N LEU A 31 -3.37 -4.71 2.67
CA LEU A 31 -2.69 -3.68 3.46
C LEU A 31 -3.16 -2.31 2.96
N PRO A 32 -4.12 -1.66 3.65
CA PRO A 32 -4.54 -0.29 3.35
C PRO A 32 -3.57 0.73 3.98
N ILE A 33 -3.17 1.73 3.20
CA ILE A 33 -2.32 2.83 3.69
C ILE A 33 -2.91 4.16 3.22
N TRP A 34 -3.32 5.02 4.15
CA TRP A 34 -3.70 6.40 3.81
C TRP A 34 -2.49 7.19 3.32
N ILE A 35 -2.66 7.88 2.20
CA ILE A 35 -1.61 8.67 1.57
C ILE A 35 -2.15 10.04 1.12
N GLY A 36 -1.25 10.99 0.91
CA GLY A 36 -1.63 12.30 0.40
C GLY A 36 -2.10 12.25 -1.06
N ALA A 37 -2.90 13.26 -1.44
CA ALA A 37 -3.45 13.37 -2.80
C ALA A 37 -2.38 13.45 -3.90
N VAL A 38 -1.23 14.07 -3.60
CA VAL A 38 -0.13 14.20 -4.55
C VAL A 38 0.56 12.85 -4.79
N GLU A 39 0.80 12.10 -3.71
CA GLU A 39 1.34 10.75 -3.77
C GLU A 39 0.40 9.79 -4.50
N ALA A 40 -0.89 9.87 -4.18
CA ALA A 40 -1.96 9.12 -4.82
C ALA A 40 -1.97 9.34 -6.34
N ALA A 41 -1.93 10.60 -6.77
CA ALA A 41 -1.88 10.95 -8.19
C ALA A 41 -0.62 10.39 -8.87
N ALA A 42 0.54 10.45 -8.21
CA ALA A 42 1.80 9.96 -8.76
C ALA A 42 1.80 8.43 -9.01
N ILE A 43 1.13 7.65 -8.15
CA ILE A 43 0.94 6.20 -8.34
C ILE A 43 -0.10 5.94 -9.43
N ALA A 44 -1.26 6.58 -9.34
CA ALA A 44 -2.38 6.38 -10.28
C ALA A 44 -2.01 6.69 -11.73
N PHE A 45 -1.25 7.78 -11.97
CA PHE A 45 -0.80 8.13 -13.32
C PHE A 45 0.10 7.06 -13.94
N GLU A 46 0.99 6.43 -13.16
CA GLU A 46 1.82 5.35 -13.68
C GLU A 46 0.97 4.11 -13.98
N GLN A 47 0.06 3.72 -13.08
CA GLN A 47 -0.84 2.58 -13.31
C GLN A 47 -1.73 2.76 -14.54
N GLN A 48 -2.13 4.00 -14.85
CA GLN A 48 -2.91 4.35 -16.04
C GLN A 48 -2.04 4.48 -17.31
N GLY A 49 -0.72 4.31 -17.20
CA GLY A 49 0.19 4.45 -18.33
C GLY A 49 0.30 5.88 -18.86
N VAL A 50 0.00 6.89 -18.04
CA VAL A 50 0.12 8.30 -18.43
C VAL A 50 1.61 8.61 -18.63
N ARG A 51 1.95 9.24 -19.76
CA ARG A 51 3.32 9.61 -20.12
C ARG A 51 3.39 11.13 -20.33
N PRO A 52 3.77 11.92 -19.30
CA PRO A 52 3.87 13.36 -19.44
C PRO A 52 5.04 13.77 -20.35
N ALA A 53 4.97 14.98 -20.91
CA ALA A 53 6.02 15.52 -21.79
C ALA A 53 7.38 15.73 -21.08
N ARG A 54 7.36 15.84 -19.75
CA ARG A 54 8.54 15.96 -18.89
C ARG A 54 8.41 14.96 -17.73
N PRO A 55 9.52 14.39 -17.24
CA PRO A 55 9.48 13.42 -16.15
C PRO A 55 8.91 14.05 -14.87
N MET A 56 8.05 13.30 -14.16
CA MET A 56 7.63 13.62 -12.80
C MET A 56 8.73 13.29 -11.80
N THR A 57 8.52 13.62 -10.52
CA THR A 57 9.52 13.43 -9.45
C THR A 57 10.02 11.99 -9.36
N HIS A 58 9.14 10.99 -9.37
CA HIS A 58 9.53 9.59 -9.27
C HIS A 58 10.14 9.05 -10.58
N ASP A 59 9.80 9.64 -11.74
CA ASP A 59 10.49 9.35 -13.00
C ASP A 59 11.93 9.87 -12.95
N LEU A 60 12.11 11.12 -12.52
CA LEU A 60 13.43 11.73 -12.32
C LEU A 60 14.26 10.91 -11.32
N LEU A 61 13.67 10.47 -10.22
CA LEU A 61 14.37 9.66 -9.22
C LEU A 61 14.84 8.31 -9.80
N ARG A 62 14.01 7.64 -10.61
CA ARG A 62 14.44 6.43 -11.34
C ARG A 62 15.62 6.72 -12.26
N GLU A 63 15.59 7.82 -13.01
CA GLU A 63 16.69 8.21 -13.90
C GLU A 63 17.97 8.53 -13.12
N VAL A 64 17.86 9.19 -11.96
CA VAL A 64 19.00 9.48 -11.07
C VAL A 64 19.62 8.18 -10.55
N VAL A 65 18.80 7.25 -10.05
CA VAL A 65 19.27 5.93 -9.58
C VAL A 65 20.01 5.18 -10.69
N THR A 66 19.42 5.16 -11.90
CA THR A 66 20.03 4.53 -13.08
C THR A 66 21.35 5.20 -13.47
N ALA A 67 21.39 6.54 -13.49
CA ALA A 67 22.58 7.31 -13.86
C ALA A 67 23.75 7.11 -12.88
N LEU A 68 23.44 6.80 -11.62
CA LEU A 68 24.43 6.45 -10.58
C LEU A 68 24.84 4.97 -10.61
N GLY A 69 24.36 4.19 -11.58
CA GLY A 69 24.70 2.77 -11.74
C GLY A 69 24.07 1.86 -10.69
N ALA A 70 22.96 2.29 -10.08
CA ALA A 70 22.20 1.49 -9.13
C ALA A 70 20.88 1.01 -9.74
N SER A 71 20.27 0.01 -9.12
CA SER A 71 18.92 -0.45 -9.43
C SER A 71 18.16 -0.72 -8.13
N LEU A 72 16.88 -0.33 -8.10
CA LEU A 72 15.98 -0.70 -7.01
C LEU A 72 15.67 -2.19 -7.15
N GLN A 73 16.05 -2.97 -6.14
CA GLN A 73 15.89 -4.42 -6.12
C GLN A 73 14.56 -4.84 -5.51
N ALA A 74 14.11 -4.13 -4.47
CA ALA A 74 12.84 -4.39 -3.80
C ALA A 74 12.42 -3.17 -2.97
N VAL A 75 11.14 -3.15 -2.62
CA VAL A 75 10.58 -2.30 -1.57
C VAL A 75 10.11 -3.17 -0.43
N HIS A 76 10.51 -2.85 0.80
CA HIS A 76 10.01 -3.52 2.00
C HIS A 76 9.17 -2.54 2.82
N ILE A 77 7.91 -2.87 3.09
CA ILE A 77 7.06 -2.17 4.06
C ILE A 77 7.15 -2.97 5.36
N THR A 78 7.84 -2.42 6.35
CA THR A 78 8.43 -3.20 7.44
C THR A 78 7.60 -3.20 8.70
N GLU A 79 7.06 -2.05 9.09
CA GLU A 79 6.36 -1.88 10.36
C GLU A 79 5.49 -0.61 10.36
N MET A 80 4.61 -0.53 11.36
CA MET A 80 3.89 0.68 11.72
C MET A 80 4.32 1.08 13.13
N ARG A 81 4.70 2.34 13.33
CA ARG A 81 5.01 2.90 14.66
C ARG A 81 4.23 4.18 14.86
N ASP A 82 3.46 4.23 15.94
CA ASP A 82 2.63 5.39 16.29
C ASP A 82 1.72 5.83 15.12
N GLY A 83 1.13 4.84 14.41
CA GLY A 83 0.28 5.08 13.23
C GLY A 83 1.04 5.46 11.95
N ILE A 84 2.37 5.45 11.97
CA ILE A 84 3.21 5.81 10.83
C ILE A 84 3.84 4.55 10.25
N TYR A 85 3.47 4.23 9.01
CA TYR A 85 4.08 3.15 8.25
C TYR A 85 5.50 3.50 7.80
N ILE A 86 6.40 2.53 7.91
CA ILE A 86 7.79 2.62 7.52
C ILE A 86 8.05 1.70 6.32
N ALA A 87 8.78 2.20 5.33
CA ALA A 87 9.26 1.41 4.21
C ALA A 87 10.75 1.63 3.96
N GLU A 88 11.37 0.68 3.27
CA GLU A 88 12.76 0.72 2.84
C GLU A 88 12.85 0.44 1.34
N LEU A 89 13.67 1.24 0.65
CA LEU A 89 14.13 0.98 -0.70
C LEU A 89 15.41 0.15 -0.63
N LEU A 90 15.43 -1.02 -1.27
CA LEU A 90 16.60 -1.91 -1.27
C LEU A 90 17.35 -1.78 -2.59
N PHE A 91 18.66 -1.56 -2.50
CA PHE A 91 19.59 -1.50 -3.62
C PHE A 91 20.70 -2.54 -3.44
N GLY A 92 21.41 -2.85 -4.53
CA GLY A 92 22.51 -3.83 -4.49
C GLY A 92 23.58 -3.52 -3.43
N ASN A 93 24.23 -4.58 -2.94
CA ASN A 93 25.16 -4.57 -1.79
C ASN A 93 24.48 -4.21 -0.46
N GLU A 94 23.24 -4.69 -0.25
CA GLU A 94 22.48 -4.52 1.01
C GLU A 94 22.28 -3.05 1.43
N ARG A 95 22.32 -2.12 0.47
CA ARG A 95 22.12 -0.69 0.74
C ARG A 95 20.63 -0.42 0.83
N THR A 96 20.19 0.14 1.96
CA THR A 96 18.80 0.52 2.19
C THR A 96 18.65 2.03 2.30
N VAL A 97 17.49 2.54 1.92
CA VAL A 97 17.09 3.93 2.17
C VAL A 97 15.68 3.92 2.77
N SER A 98 15.54 4.49 3.97
CA SER A 98 14.25 4.69 4.62
C SER A 98 13.36 5.61 3.76
N ALA A 99 12.09 5.24 3.61
CA ALA A 99 11.12 5.95 2.80
C ALA A 99 9.71 5.85 3.41
N ARG A 100 8.84 6.77 3.00
CA ARG A 100 7.39 6.58 3.18
C ARG A 100 6.92 5.48 2.23
N PRO A 101 5.94 4.63 2.60
CA PRO A 101 5.41 3.61 1.70
C PRO A 101 4.90 4.17 0.38
N SER A 102 4.28 5.36 0.40
CA SER A 102 3.79 6.03 -0.80
C SER A 102 4.88 6.31 -1.84
N ASP A 103 6.01 6.86 -1.40
CA ASP A 103 7.16 7.14 -2.28
C ASP A 103 7.81 5.86 -2.77
N ALA A 104 7.91 4.87 -1.88
CA ALA A 104 8.51 3.59 -2.21
C ALA A 104 7.70 2.83 -3.27
N VAL A 105 6.38 2.75 -3.08
CA VAL A 105 5.47 2.15 -4.05
C VAL A 105 5.45 2.94 -5.36
N ALA A 106 5.44 4.28 -5.33
CA ALA A 106 5.49 5.10 -6.53
C ALA A 106 6.76 4.88 -7.38
N LEU A 107 7.89 4.57 -6.74
CA LEU A 107 9.12 4.20 -7.44
C LEU A 107 9.10 2.73 -7.91
N ALA A 108 8.55 1.81 -7.10
CA ALA A 108 8.41 0.40 -7.45
C ALA A 108 7.56 0.21 -8.72
N VAL A 109 6.40 0.87 -8.82
CA VAL A 109 5.53 0.77 -10.01
C VAL A 109 6.20 1.29 -11.30
N ARG A 110 7.19 2.19 -11.19
CA ARG A 110 7.95 2.74 -12.33
C ARG A 110 9.19 1.93 -12.70
N THR A 111 9.73 1.18 -11.75
CA THR A 111 10.95 0.37 -11.92
C THR A 111 10.63 -1.10 -12.16
N GLY A 112 9.41 -1.53 -11.83
CA GLY A 112 9.03 -2.94 -11.80
C GLY A 112 9.64 -3.70 -10.61
N ALA A 113 10.20 -2.99 -9.61
CA ALA A 113 10.74 -3.64 -8.43
C ALA A 113 9.60 -4.29 -7.61
N PRO A 114 9.79 -5.51 -7.09
CA PRO A 114 8.81 -6.17 -6.24
C PRO A 114 8.60 -5.39 -4.92
N ILE A 115 7.38 -5.43 -4.41
CA ILE A 115 6.99 -4.84 -3.13
C ILE A 115 6.73 -5.99 -2.16
N TYR A 116 7.24 -5.89 -0.94
CA TYR A 116 7.03 -6.87 0.11
C TYR A 116 6.51 -6.20 1.39
N GLY A 117 5.59 -6.86 2.07
CA GLY A 117 5.18 -6.54 3.44
C GLY A 117 5.84 -7.48 4.44
N ALA A 118 6.19 -6.98 5.61
CA ALA A 118 6.59 -7.83 6.73
C ALA A 118 5.40 -8.66 7.23
N GLU A 119 5.65 -9.93 7.57
CA GLU A 119 4.61 -10.83 8.08
C GLU A 119 3.92 -10.23 9.31
N ALA A 120 4.72 -9.79 10.29
CA ALA A 120 4.22 -9.21 11.53
C ALA A 120 3.38 -7.95 11.29
N LEU A 121 3.73 -7.14 10.29
CA LEU A 121 2.91 -5.98 9.91
C LEU A 121 1.57 -6.44 9.33
N LEU A 122 1.58 -7.43 8.43
CA LEU A 122 0.36 -7.95 7.81
C LEU A 122 -0.52 -8.69 8.83
N ASP A 123 0.06 -9.34 9.83
CA ASP A 123 -0.68 -9.91 10.97
C ASP A 123 -1.31 -8.82 11.86
N GLU A 124 -0.63 -7.68 12.01
CA GLU A 124 -1.06 -6.59 12.90
C GLU A 124 -2.18 -5.74 12.30
N VAL A 125 -2.03 -5.33 11.03
CA VAL A 125 -2.94 -4.36 10.39
C VAL A 125 -3.51 -4.83 9.05
N GLY A 126 -3.11 -6.01 8.59
CA GLY A 126 -3.67 -6.60 7.38
C GLY A 126 -5.12 -7.02 7.62
N ILE A 127 -5.94 -6.88 6.58
CA ILE A 127 -7.36 -7.22 6.62
C ILE A 127 -7.68 -8.32 5.63
N GLU A 128 -8.39 -9.33 6.08
CA GLU A 128 -8.93 -10.38 5.24
C GLU A 128 -10.32 -9.98 4.78
N ILE A 129 -10.54 -10.03 3.46
CA ILE A 129 -11.86 -9.77 2.87
C ILE A 129 -12.44 -11.12 2.48
N PRO A 130 -13.59 -11.54 3.05
CA PRO A 130 -14.17 -12.85 2.76
C PRO A 130 -14.45 -13.03 1.26
N ASP A 131 -13.91 -14.11 0.70
CA ASP A 131 -14.16 -14.58 -0.67
C ASP A 131 -15.61 -15.04 -0.82
N GLU A 132 -16.50 -14.11 -1.17
CA GLU A 132 -17.79 -14.46 -1.73
C GLU A 132 -17.97 -13.74 -3.08
N GLN A 133 -17.45 -14.37 -4.13
CA GLN A 133 -17.77 -14.20 -5.57
C GLN A 133 -17.69 -12.78 -6.19
N GLU A 134 -16.82 -12.70 -7.21
CA GLU A 134 -16.74 -11.78 -8.36
C GLU A 134 -16.70 -10.26 -8.15
N ASP A 135 -16.91 -9.74 -6.93
CA ASP A 135 -16.80 -8.30 -6.63
C ASP A 135 -16.07 -8.02 -5.31
N GLU A 136 -14.89 -8.65 -5.12
CA GLU A 136 -13.98 -8.39 -3.98
C GLU A 136 -13.72 -6.89 -3.77
N VAL A 137 -13.61 -6.12 -4.85
CA VAL A 137 -13.35 -4.68 -4.81
C VAL A 137 -14.60 -3.91 -4.33
N GLU A 138 -15.80 -4.39 -4.63
CA GLU A 138 -17.06 -3.72 -4.22
C GLU A 138 -17.45 -4.05 -2.79
N LYS A 139 -17.26 -5.30 -2.35
CA LYS A 139 -17.41 -5.65 -0.93
C LYS A 139 -16.37 -4.94 -0.06
N PHE A 140 -15.17 -4.73 -0.59
CA PHE A 140 -14.19 -3.88 0.08
C PHE A 140 -14.57 -2.40 0.13
N ARG A 141 -15.25 -1.89 -0.91
CA ARG A 141 -15.80 -0.51 -0.89
C ARG A 141 -16.78 -0.34 0.26
N GLU A 142 -17.71 -1.28 0.43
CA GLU A 142 -18.66 -1.25 1.54
C GLU A 142 -17.96 -1.37 2.91
N PHE A 143 -16.87 -2.13 2.98
CA PHE A 143 -16.05 -2.21 4.20
C PHE A 143 -15.34 -0.89 4.51
N LEU A 144 -14.65 -0.29 3.52
CA LEU A 144 -13.96 0.99 3.70
C LEU A 144 -14.91 2.13 4.06
N ASP A 145 -16.13 2.14 3.52
CA ASP A 145 -17.14 3.15 3.86
C ASP A 145 -17.55 3.11 5.34
N ASN A 146 -17.26 2.00 6.05
CA ASN A 146 -17.62 1.79 7.45
C ASN A 146 -16.43 1.77 8.43
N ILE A 147 -15.18 1.91 7.96
CA ILE A 147 -14.00 1.87 8.82
C ILE A 147 -13.23 3.19 8.77
N SER A 148 -12.90 3.73 9.94
CA SER A 148 -12.12 4.96 10.11
C SER A 148 -10.61 4.67 10.25
N PRO A 149 -9.74 5.66 9.99
CA PRO A 149 -8.28 5.50 10.17
C PRO A 149 -7.86 5.08 11.59
N GLU A 150 -8.68 5.39 12.60
CA GLU A 150 -8.41 5.08 14.01
C GLU A 150 -8.63 3.59 14.34
N ASP A 151 -9.50 2.91 13.59
CA ASP A 151 -9.83 1.49 13.80
C ASP A 151 -8.67 0.54 13.43
N PHE A 152 -7.72 1.02 12.63
CA PHE A 152 -6.50 0.28 12.27
C PHE A 152 -5.35 0.51 13.26
N GLY A 153 -5.46 1.49 14.17
CA GLY A 153 -4.46 1.79 15.20
C GLY A 153 -4.78 1.20 16.58
N ALA A 154 -5.98 0.65 16.77
CA ALA A 154 -6.43 0.05 18.02
C ALA A 154 -6.48 -1.48 17.90
N GLY A 155 -5.44 -2.15 18.36
CA GLY A 155 -5.36 -3.62 18.37
C GLY A 155 -6.58 -4.29 19.06
N SER A 156 -7.20 -5.21 18.31
CA SER A 156 -8.05 -6.34 18.73
C SER A 156 -9.15 -6.10 19.78
N GLY A 157 -10.42 -6.23 19.37
CA GLY A 157 -11.56 -6.25 20.30
C GLY A 157 -12.84 -6.83 19.73
N SER A 158 -12.95 -8.16 19.73
CA SER A 158 -14.18 -8.98 19.62
C SER A 158 -15.05 -8.84 18.37
N ALA A 159 -15.05 -9.91 17.57
CA ALA A 159 -16.21 -10.32 16.80
C ALA A 159 -17.46 -10.28 17.71
N GLY A 160 -18.37 -9.35 17.41
CA GLY A 160 -19.70 -9.32 18.00
C GLY A 160 -20.47 -10.56 17.59
N ARG A 161 -20.55 -11.55 18.49
CA ARG A 161 -21.58 -12.58 18.40
C ARG A 161 -22.94 -11.88 18.48
N PRO A 162 -23.91 -12.20 17.62
CA PRO A 162 -25.27 -11.77 17.86
C PRO A 162 -25.77 -12.45 19.13
N ASP A 163 -26.24 -11.65 20.09
CA ASP A 163 -26.96 -12.14 21.27
C ASP A 163 -28.22 -12.89 20.81
N PRO A 164 -28.47 -14.11 21.33
CA PRO A 164 -29.76 -14.75 21.17
C PRO A 164 -30.74 -14.21 22.22
N GLU A 165 -31.91 -13.80 21.73
CA GLU A 165 -33.20 -13.71 22.41
C GLU A 165 -33.60 -12.42 23.15
N GLY A 166 -34.83 -11.99 22.80
CA GLY A 166 -35.61 -10.89 23.39
C GLY A 166 -36.82 -10.56 22.52
#